data_AF-A0A9Q0EXY5-F1
#
_entry.id   AF-A0A9Q0EXY5-F1
#
_cell.length_a   1.000
_cell.length_b   1.000
_cell.length_c   1.000
_cell.angle_alpha   90.00
_cell.angle_beta   90.00
_cell.angle_gamma   90.00
#
_symmetry.space_group_name_H-M   'P 1'
#
loop_
_entity.id
_entity.type
_entity.pdbx_description
1 polymer ?
#
loop_
_entity_poly.entity_id
_entity_poly.type
_entity_poly.pdbx_seq_one_letter_code
_entity_poly.pdbx_strand_id
1 'polypeptide(L)' 'MSVFTDIGCIPLTMSSTTTKGWTTLSIFHRALGNTNPPNFCDGAQLEAAGEADTFFAALKWLTKEIKGEQ' A
#
# COMPACT_ATOMS: atom_id res chain seq x y z
N MET A 1 -9.02 -3.95 -9.22
CA MET A 1 -8.13 -3.81 -10.39
C MET A 1 -7.05 -2.79 -10.05
N SER A 2 -5.80 -3.06 -10.37
CA SER A 2 -4.67 -2.17 -10.08
C SER A 2 -3.74 -2.05 -11.28
N VAL A 3 -3.21 -0.86 -11.49
CA VAL A 3 -2.27 -0.53 -12.58
C VAL A 3 -1.02 0.06 -11.96
N PHE A 4 0.14 -0.46 -12.36
CA PHE A 4 1.46 -0.06 -11.86
C PHE A 4 2.38 0.34 -13.03
N THR A 5 3.41 1.13 -12.72
CA THR A 5 4.52 1.35 -13.65
C THR A 5 5.40 0.10 -13.75
N ASP A 6 5.91 -0.21 -14.94
CA ASP A 6 6.80 -1.36 -15.16
C ASP A 6 8.11 -1.24 -14.37
N ILE A 7 8.66 -0.03 -14.30
CA ILE A 7 9.87 0.25 -13.53
C ILE A 7 9.44 0.77 -12.16
N GLY A 8 9.89 0.11 -11.09
CA GLY A 8 9.66 0.53 -9.70
C GLY A 8 8.30 0.17 -9.11
N CYS A 9 7.43 -0.53 -9.86
CA CYS A 9 6.12 -1.00 -9.39
C CYS A 9 5.28 0.10 -8.71
N ILE A 10 5.28 1.32 -9.25
CA ILE A 10 4.60 2.45 -8.61
C ILE A 10 3.12 2.41 -9.00
N PRO A 11 2.18 2.43 -8.03
CA PRO A 11 0.75 2.37 -8.34
C PRO A 11 0.30 3.66 -9.02
N LEU A 12 -0.31 3.52 -10.19
CA LEU A 12 -0.94 4.61 -10.95
C LEU A 12 -2.44 4.69 -10.66
N THR A 13 -3.10 3.53 -10.59
CA THR A 13 -4.54 3.45 -10.36
C THR A 13 -4.88 2.22 -9.55
N MET A 14 -5.78 2.39 -8.57
CA MET A 14 -6.30 1.31 -7.75
C MET A 14 -7.83 1.41 -7.70
N SER A 15 -8.50 0.31 -8.04
CA SER A 15 -9.95 0.19 -7.99
C SER A 15 -10.35 -0.96 -7.10
N SER A 16 -11.26 -0.70 -6.16
CA SER A 16 -11.87 -1.67 -5.27
C SER A 16 -13.38 -1.66 -5.45
N THR A 17 -13.98 -2.85 -5.37
CA THR A 17 -15.43 -3.05 -5.43
C THR A 17 -15.87 -3.72 -4.14
N THR A 18 -16.98 -3.25 -3.59
CA THR A 18 -17.59 -3.74 -2.36
C THR A 18 -19.09 -3.97 -2.59
N THR A 19 -19.76 -4.59 -1.63
CA THR A 19 -21.22 -4.77 -1.65
C THR A 19 -22.00 -3.45 -1.70
N LYS A 20 -21.36 -2.33 -1.30
CA LYS A 20 -21.98 -1.00 -1.27
C LYS A 20 -21.62 -0.12 -2.47
N GLY A 21 -20.77 -0.58 -3.38
CA GLY A 21 -20.35 0.16 -4.56
C GLY A 21 -18.87 0.00 -4.88
N TRP A 22 -18.37 0.86 -5.76
CA TRP A 22 -16.99 0.83 -6.24
C TRP A 22 -16.26 2.12 -5.92
N THR A 23 -14.94 2.03 -5.75
CA THR A 23 -14.05 3.16 -5.53
C THR A 23 -12.84 3.01 -6.42
N THR A 24 -12.47 4.09 -7.11
CA THR A 24 -11.28 4.17 -7.94
C THR A 24 -10.43 5.36 -7.49
N LEU A 25 -9.16 5.11 -7.25
CA LEU A 25 -8.16 6.09 -6.85
C LEU A 25 -7.08 6.17 -7.92
N SER A 26 -6.84 7.37 -8.44
CA SER A 26 -5.73 7.68 -9.33
C SER A 26 -4.67 8.48 -8.58
N ILE A 27 -3.42 8.03 -8.62
CA ILE A 27 -2.33 8.62 -7.84
C ILE A 27 -1.42 9.41 -8.78
N PHE A 28 -1.34 10.72 -8.56
CA PHE A 28 -0.47 11.64 -9.29
C PHE A 28 0.44 12.39 -8.31
N HIS A 29 1.61 12.86 -8.77
CA HIS A 29 2.61 13.58 -7.95
C HIS A 29 3.04 12.82 -6.69
N ARG A 30 3.39 11.53 -6.85
CA ARG A 30 3.84 10.70 -5.73
C ARG A 30 5.28 11.04 -5.34
N ALA A 31 5.46 11.54 -4.12
CA ALA A 31 6.76 11.55 -3.44
C ALA A 31 7.01 10.17 -2.78
N LEU A 32 8.25 9.72 -2.79
CA LEU A 32 8.65 8.50 -2.08
C LEU A 32 8.98 8.85 -0.63
N GLY A 33 8.21 8.31 0.31
CA GLY A 33 8.36 8.55 1.74
C GLY A 33 7.71 9.86 2.22
N ASN A 34 7.72 10.05 3.53
CA ASN A 34 7.29 11.28 4.20
C ASN A 34 8.50 11.88 4.93
N THR A 35 9.01 13.02 4.44
CA THR A 35 10.20 13.67 5.00
C THR A 35 9.89 14.59 6.17
N ASN A 36 8.62 14.92 6.42
CA ASN A 36 8.20 15.79 7.52
C ASN A 36 6.91 15.25 8.17
N PRO A 37 6.98 14.09 8.85
CA PRO A 37 5.85 13.58 9.60
C PRO A 37 5.49 14.57 10.72
N PRO A 38 4.19 14.82 10.97
CA PRO A 38 3.78 15.68 12.05
C PRO A 38 4.10 15.04 13.41
N ASN A 39 4.62 15.82 14.36
CA ASN A 39 5.11 15.36 15.67
C ASN A 39 4.07 14.58 16.52
N PHE A 40 2.77 14.70 16.22
CA PHE A 40 1.75 13.93 16.95
C PHE A 40 1.83 12.42 16.65
N CYS A 41 2.47 12.03 15.54
CA CYS A 41 2.69 10.64 15.18
C CYS A 41 3.85 9.98 15.93
N ASP A 42 4.69 10.74 16.66
CA ASP A 42 5.92 10.23 17.30
C ASP A 42 5.65 9.21 18.43
N GLY A 43 4.45 9.26 19.02
CA GLY A 43 4.00 8.35 20.08
C GLY A 43 2.80 7.48 19.69
N ALA A 44 2.42 7.49 18.41
CA ALA A 44 1.36 6.61 17.94
C ALA A 44 1.83 5.16 18.17
N GLN A 45 1.07 4.38 18.95
CA GLN A 45 1.32 2.95 19.05
C GLN A 45 1.14 2.38 17.64
N LEU A 46 2.26 2.06 17.00
CA LEU A 46 2.26 1.06 15.95
C LEU A 46 1.96 -0.22 16.71
N GLU A 47 0.68 -0.59 16.79
CA GLU A 47 0.22 -1.93 17.22
C GLU A 47 1.28 -2.93 16.76
N ALA A 48 1.73 -3.83 17.64
CA ALA A 48 2.83 -4.76 17.41
C ALA A 48 2.55 -5.73 16.24
N ALA A 49 2.49 -5.20 15.02
CA ALA A 49 2.55 -5.91 13.77
C ALA A 49 4.04 -6.07 13.49
N GLY A 50 4.51 -7.31 13.61
CA GLY A 50 5.93 -7.64 13.47
C GLY A 50 6.52 -7.09 12.18
N GLU A 51 7.73 -6.53 12.30
CA GLU A 51 8.52 -5.89 11.24
C GLU A 51 7.78 -4.78 10.48
N ALA A 52 8.28 -3.54 10.55
CA ALA A 52 7.66 -2.42 9.85
C ALA A 52 7.38 -2.79 8.39
N ASP A 53 6.11 -2.79 7.99
CA ASP A 53 5.70 -3.13 6.64
C ASP A 53 6.24 -2.06 5.68
N THR A 54 7.45 -2.28 5.19
CA THR A 54 7.99 -1.52 4.07
C THR A 54 7.15 -1.82 2.84
N PHE A 55 7.22 -0.96 1.82
CA PHE A 55 6.56 -1.22 0.54
C PHE A 55 6.83 -2.64 0.01
N PHE A 56 8.02 -3.20 0.27
CA PHE A 56 8.39 -4.56 -0.08
C PHE A 56 7.75 -5.64 0.80
N ALA A 57 7.48 -5.36 2.08
CA ALA A 57 6.76 -6.27 2.96
C ALA A 57 5.28 -6.39 2.57
N ALA A 58 4.65 -5.27 2.19
CA ALA A 58 3.30 -5.27 1.63
C ALA A 58 3.22 -6.07 0.31
N LEU A 59 4.20 -5.91 -0.58
CA LEU A 59 4.29 -6.71 -1.81
C LEU A 59 4.50 -8.20 -1.52
N LYS A 60 5.31 -8.55 -0.52
CA LYS A 60 5.57 -9.93 -0.11
C LYS A 60 4.32 -10.58 0.48
N TRP A 61 3.53 -9.84 1.27
CA TRP A 61 2.25 -10.31 1.78
C TRP A 61 1.25 -10.59 0.66
N LEU A 62 1.11 -9.65 -0.29
CA LEU A 62 0.26 -9.83 -1.48
C LEU A 62 0.67 -11.03 -2.34
N THR A 63 1.98 -11.30 -2.46
CA THR A 63 2.49 -12.45 -3.23
C THR A 63 2.27 -13.78 -2.50
N LYS A 64 2.25 -13.76 -1.16
CA LYS A 64 2.04 -14.96 -0.33
C LYS A 64 0.60 -15.45 -0.40
N GLU A 65 -0.37 -14.53 -0.42
CA GLU A 65 -1.80 -14.85 -0.61
C GLU A 65 -2.06 -15.51 -1.98
N ILE A 66 -1.38 -15.03 -3.05
CA ILE A 66 -1.50 -15.63 -4.40
C ILE A 66 -0.98 -17.08 -4.46
N LYS A 67 -0.05 -17.47 -3.56
CA LYS A 67 0.49 -18.83 -3.51
C LYS A 67 -0.31 -19.78 -2.61
N GLY A 68 -1.19 -19.25 -1.76
CA GLY A 68 -2.12 -20.04 -0.93
C GLY A 68 -3.40 -20.47 -1.65
N GLU A 69 -3.65 -19.91 -2.85
CA GLU A 69 -4.76 -20.27 -3.75
C GLU A 69 -4.25 -21.17 -4.91
N GLN A 70 -3.46 -22.20 -4.57
CA GLN A 70 -3.16 -23.36 -5.44
C GLN A 70 -3.18 -24.66 -4.64
#